data_AF-A0A1I0ZVQ7-F1
#
_entry.id   AF-A0A1I0ZVQ7-F1
#
_cell.length_a   1.000
_cell.length_b   1.000
_cell.length_c   1.000
_cell.angle_alpha   90.00
_cell.angle_beta   90.00
_cell.angle_gamma   90.00
#
_symmetry.space_group_name_H-M   'P 1'
#
loop_
_entity.id
_entity.type
_entity.pdbx_description
1 polymer ?
#
loop_
_entity_poly.entity_id
_entity_poly.type
_entity_poly.pdbx_seq_one_letter_code
_entity_poly.pdbx_strand_id
1 'polypeptide(L)' 'MEVFEPEPTQQVLRTAISNKKREMIDLGMKYGLTDKRTVQCSQQLDYLLNLQRSMREFFELTG' A
#
# COMPACT_ATOMS: atom_id res chain seq x y z
N MET A 1 9.16 -16.74 20.30
CA MET A 1 9.64 -15.43 19.81
C MET A 1 8.41 -14.74 19.24
N GLU A 2 7.75 -13.93 20.04
CA GLU A 2 6.62 -13.14 19.56
C GLU A 2 7.20 -12.03 18.68
N VAL A 3 6.93 -12.11 17.38
CA VAL A 3 7.27 -11.03 16.45
C VAL A 3 6.30 -9.90 16.80
N PHE A 4 6.81 -8.92 17.54
CA PHE A 4 6.10 -7.68 17.81
C PHE A 4 6.07 -6.89 16.51
N GLU A 5 5.14 -7.24 15.60
CA GLU A 5 4.82 -6.43 14.43
C GLU A 5 4.26 -5.10 14.99
N PRO A 6 4.98 -3.97 14.85
CA PRO A 6 4.45 -2.71 15.35
C PRO A 6 3.17 -2.39 14.57
N GLU A 7 2.08 -2.11 15.30
CA GLU A 7 0.83 -1.62 14.71
C GLU A 7 1.15 -0.55 13.66
N PRO A 8 0.67 -0.71 12.41
CA PRO A 8 1.07 0.15 11.30
C PRO A 8 0.62 1.57 11.59
N THR A 9 1.55 2.42 12.03
CA THR A 9 1.26 3.85 12.21
C THR A 9 0.89 4.48 10.87
N GLN A 10 0.10 5.54 10.89
CA GLN A 10 -0.31 6.23 9.66
C GLN A 10 0.90 6.67 8.79
N GLN A 11 2.05 6.95 9.42
CA GLN A 11 3.29 7.28 8.72
C GLN A 11 3.92 6.08 8.02
N VAL A 12 3.98 4.91 8.67
CA VAL A 12 4.48 3.66 8.07
C VAL A 12 3.65 3.30 6.84
N LEU A 13 2.33 3.39 6.95
CA LEU A 13 1.42 3.11 5.84
C LEU A 13 1.62 4.09 4.66
N ARG A 14 1.78 5.39 4.94
CA ARG A 14 2.09 6.39 3.89
C ARG A 14 3.40 6.12 3.17
N THR A 15 4.43 5.69 3.90
CA THR A 15 5.73 5.30 3.33
C THR A 15 5.59 4.05 2.46
N ALA A 16 4.86 3.03 2.93
CA ALA A 16 4.59 1.82 2.16
C ALA A 16 3.85 2.12 0.84
N ILE A 17 2.81 2.96 0.88
CA ILE A 17 2.07 3.41 -0.32
C ILE A 17 3.02 4.12 -1.30
N SER A 18 3.85 5.03 -0.79
CA SER A 18 4.79 5.80 -1.64
C SER A 18 5.81 4.91 -2.32
N ASN A 19 6.41 3.98 -1.57
CA ASN A 19 7.35 3.00 -2.12
C ASN A 19 6.67 2.10 -3.15
N LYS A 20 5.46 1.63 -2.87
CA LYS A 20 4.74 0.73 -3.76
C LYS A 20 4.31 1.41 -5.06
N LYS A 21 3.93 2.69 -5.00
CA LYS A 21 3.68 3.50 -6.21
C LYS A 21 4.91 3.57 -7.10
N ARG A 22 6.10 3.82 -6.54
CA ARG A 22 7.35 3.87 -7.31
C ARG A 22 7.65 2.53 -7.98
N GLU A 23 7.52 1.43 -7.23
CA GLU A 23 7.71 0.08 -7.75
C GLU A 23 6.76 -0.22 -8.92
N MET A 24 5.47 0.13 -8.81
CA MET A 24 4.50 -0.08 -9.87
C MET A 24 4.84 0.71 -11.14
N ILE A 25 5.30 1.96 -11.00
CA ILE A 25 5.77 2.79 -12.12
C ILE A 25 6.98 2.13 -12.78
N ASP A 26 7.97 1.71 -11.99
CA ASP A 26 9.19 1.07 -12.52
C ASP A 26 8.86 -0.23 -13.27
N LEU A 27 7.94 -1.05 -12.73
CA LEU A 27 7.47 -2.28 -13.38
C LEU A 27 6.65 -1.99 -14.65
N GLY A 28 5.77 -0.99 -14.60
CA GLY A 28 4.96 -0.56 -15.75
C GLY A 28 5.81 -0.04 -16.90
N MET A 29 6.87 0.72 -16.58
CA MET A 29 7.84 1.21 -17.57
C MET A 29 8.71 0.08 -18.14
N LYS A 30 9.09 -0.90 -17.32
CA LYS A 30 10.01 -1.98 -17.73
C LYS A 30 9.33 -3.13 -18.46
N TYR A 31 8.12 -3.50 -18.04
CA TYR A 31 7.44 -4.71 -18.50
C TYR A 31 6.05 -4.45 -19.11
N GLY A 32 5.52 -3.23 -18.96
CA GLY A 32 4.16 -2.89 -19.36
C GLY A 32 3.14 -3.07 -18.24
N LEU A 33 1.98 -2.42 -18.40
CA LEU A 33 0.92 -2.39 -17.37
C LEU A 33 0.16 -3.71 -17.23
N THR A 34 0.14 -4.54 -18.27
CA THR A 34 -0.54 -5.84 -18.28
C THR A 34 0.38 -6.99 -17.88
N ASP A 35 1.67 -6.74 -17.65
CA ASP A 35 2.58 -7.77 -17.12
C ASP A 35 2.10 -8.23 -15.75
N LYS A 36 2.14 -9.54 -15.51
CA LYS A 36 1.68 -10.16 -14.27
C LYS A 36 2.28 -9.50 -13.03
N ARG A 37 3.55 -9.09 -13.06
CA ARG A 37 4.22 -8.42 -11.94
C ARG A 37 3.65 -7.03 -11.69
N THR A 38 3.41 -6.26 -12.76
CA THR A 38 2.80 -4.92 -12.65
C THR A 38 1.37 -5.02 -12.12
N VAL A 39 0.60 -6.02 -12.57
CA VAL A 39 -0.76 -6.29 -12.07
C VAL A 39 -0.75 -6.72 -10.61
N GLN A 40 0.19 -7.57 -10.19
CA GLN A 40 0.32 -7.94 -8.77
C GLN A 40 0.73 -6.73 -7.92
N CYS A 41 1.63 -5.89 -8.42
CA CYS A 41 2.05 -4.67 -7.75
C CYS A 41 0.86 -3.69 -7.56
N SER A 42 0.00 -3.55 -8.57
CA SER A 42 -1.19 -2.70 -8.48
C SER A 42 -2.21 -3.22 -7.46
N GLN A 43 -2.42 -4.53 -7.38
CA GLN A 43 -3.30 -5.15 -6.37
C GLN A 43 -2.77 -4.92 -4.94
N GLN A 44 -1.46 -5.02 -4.74
CA GLN A 44 -0.85 -4.74 -3.45
C GLN A 44 -0.93 -3.25 -3.08
N LEU A 45 -0.77 -2.35 -4.06
CA LEU A 45 -0.97 -0.92 -3.85
C LEU A 45 -2.43 -0.61 -3.49
N ASP A 46 -3.40 -1.23 -4.16
CA ASP A 46 -4.82 -1.08 -3.86
C ASP A 46 -5.16 -1.49 -2.42
N TYR A 47 -4.61 -2.63 -1.96
CA TYR A 47 -4.75 -3.05 -0.57
C TYR A 47 -4.26 -1.99 0.43
N LEU A 48 -3.08 -1.39 0.18
CA LEU A 48 -2.54 -0.34 1.06
C LEU A 48 -3.40 0.93 1.05
N LEU A 49 -3.95 1.30 -0.10
CA LEU A 49 -4.86 2.46 -0.23
C LEU A 49 -6.17 2.21 0.51
N ASN A 50 -6.74 1.01 0.40
CA ASN A 50 -7.94 0.62 1.13
C ASN A 50 -7.70 0.61 2.63
N LEU A 51 -6.55 0.09 3.10
CA LEU A 51 -6.19 0.15 4.52
C LEU A 51 -6.11 1.60 5.02
N GLN A 52 -5.51 2.51 4.25
CA GLN A 52 -5.43 3.93 4.64
C GLN A 52 -6.82 4.57 4.71
N ARG A 53 -7.70 4.24 3.76
CA ARG A 53 -9.07 4.71 3.74
C ARG A 53 -9.84 4.22 4.97
N SER A 54 -9.76 2.93 5.29
CA SER A 54 -10.43 2.36 6.46
C SER A 54 -9.92 2.97 7.77
N MET A 55 -8.62 3.20 7.90
CA MET A 55 -8.08 3.90 9.08
C MET A 55 -8.67 5.31 9.20
N ARG A 56 -8.72 6.07 8.09
CA ARG A 56 -9.32 7.41 8.10
C ARG A 56 -10.80 7.37 8.50
N GLU A 57 -11.59 6.49 7.89
CA GLU A 57 -13.02 6.35 8.19
C GLU A 57 -13.26 6.00 9.67
N PHE A 58 -12.41 5.16 10.28
CA PHE A 58 -12.50 4.86 11.71
C PHE A 58 -12.29 6.11 12.58
N PHE A 59 -11.26 6.92 12.28
CA PHE A 59 -10.99 8.14 13.05
C PHE A 59 -12.09 9.20 12.89
N GLU A 60 -12.72 9.30 11.72
CA GLU A 60 -13.83 10.23 11.46
C GLU A 60 -15.12 9.84 12.20
N LEU A 61 -15.34 8.55 12.50
CA LEU A 61 -16.52 8.06 13.22
C LEU A 61 -16.38 8.14 14.75
N THR A 62 -15.15 8.29 15.26
CA THR A 62 -14.87 8.35 16.71
C THR A 62 -14.50 9.76 17.20
N GLY A 63 -14.53 10.77 16.32
CA GLY A 63 -14.16 12.15 16.57
C GLY A 63 -15.34 13.10 16.78
#